data_AF-A0A258EAQ7-F1
#
_entry.id   AF-A0A258EAQ7-F1
#
_cell.length_a   1.000
_cell.length_b   1.000
_cell.length_c   1.000
_cell.angle_alpha   90.00
_cell.angle_beta   90.00
_cell.angle_gamma   90.00
#
_symmetry.space_group_name_H-M   'P 1'
#
loop_
_entity.id
_entity.type
_entity.pdbx_description
1 polymer ?
#
loop_
_entity_poly.entity_id
_entity_poly.type
_entity_poly.pdbx_seq_one_letter_code
_entity_poly.pdbx_strand_id
1 'polypeptide(L)'
;MNQPKYLYDRKGPWPQPSPSHPFGEAPAVVHIPKDEQRTWFWNIGFRYIRNILFYWPKAAWKAWQKPTWEILDDEVFCEQIYKTPLAKFLNPTIDPDLQEIFKSQLAERDPEATYFVADFRCMERVVPFKGLYVASTAVLMSRPQEGKKLNIHAIYVFETKLLLEPQDGQAWDLAKNFAMMGATYRILLSTHPILHFPFDTVNAITKTALPVDNTIFKLLYPHFQFTLTLNDSVLESKSSPVYNDQKYPFTGFCGPQEGLLTLLESGYAGIEGNSSYPSVLRLRSLSAELL
;
A
#
# COMPACT_ATOMS: atom_id res chain seq x y z
N MET A 1 45.60 14.23 -14.31
CA MET A 1 44.48 13.99 -13.36
C MET A 1 43.82 12.67 -13.76
N ASN A 2 43.64 11.74 -12.82
CA ASN A 2 42.89 10.52 -13.11
C ASN A 2 41.43 10.88 -13.37
N GLN A 3 40.84 10.31 -14.42
CA GLN A 3 39.43 10.52 -14.69
C GLN A 3 38.58 9.91 -13.57
N PRO A 4 37.52 10.60 -13.11
CA PRO A 4 36.62 10.06 -12.09
C PRO A 4 35.98 8.77 -12.59
N LYS A 5 35.99 7.72 -11.75
CA LYS A 5 35.39 6.42 -12.06
C LYS A 5 33.90 6.44 -11.74
N TYR A 6 33.06 6.08 -12.70
CA TYR A 6 31.62 5.92 -12.53
C TYR A 6 31.26 4.44 -12.47
N LEU A 7 30.16 4.10 -11.80
CA LEU A 7 29.75 2.69 -11.65
C LEU A 7 29.41 2.05 -13.00
N TYR A 8 28.77 2.80 -13.88
CA TYR A 8 28.30 2.34 -15.20
C TYR A 8 28.73 3.28 -16.34
N ASP A 9 29.87 3.95 -16.20
CA ASP A 9 30.40 4.90 -17.20
C ASP A 9 29.39 5.99 -17.63
N ARG A 10 28.50 6.40 -16.73
CA ARG A 10 27.38 7.34 -16.97
C ARG A 10 26.35 6.90 -18.02
N LYS A 11 26.34 5.63 -18.43
CA LYS A 11 25.43 5.11 -19.46
C LYS A 11 24.01 4.80 -18.96
N GLY A 12 23.79 4.83 -17.65
CA GLY A 12 22.54 4.46 -17.00
C GLY A 12 22.82 3.57 -15.79
N PRO A 13 21.79 3.18 -15.02
CA PRO A 13 20.38 3.34 -15.35
C PRO A 13 19.90 4.79 -15.23
N TRP A 14 18.90 5.16 -16.04
CA TRP A 14 18.25 6.47 -16.00
C TRP A 14 16.75 6.31 -15.71
N PRO A 15 16.16 7.21 -14.91
CA PRO A 15 14.72 7.25 -14.71
C PRO A 15 14.01 7.69 -15.99
N GLN A 16 12.80 7.19 -16.19
CA GLN A 16 11.90 7.53 -17.28
C GLN A 16 10.45 7.53 -16.78
N PRO A 17 9.47 8.12 -17.50
CA PRO A 17 8.06 8.00 -17.12
C PRO A 17 7.66 6.53 -16.91
N SER A 18 6.83 6.24 -15.90
CA SER A 18 6.30 4.90 -15.64
C SER A 18 5.64 4.36 -16.90
N PRO A 19 5.98 3.15 -17.40
CA PRO A 19 5.35 2.59 -18.60
C PRO A 19 3.85 2.38 -18.45
N SER A 20 3.40 1.97 -17.25
CA SER A 20 2.00 1.66 -16.99
C SER A 20 1.17 2.91 -16.71
N HIS A 21 1.71 3.87 -15.95
CA HIS A 21 1.01 5.11 -15.62
C HIS A 21 1.93 6.34 -15.66
N PRO A 22 2.29 6.85 -16.86
CA PRO A 22 3.27 7.93 -17.03
C PRO A 22 2.97 9.23 -16.25
N PHE A 23 1.69 9.49 -15.97
CA PHE A 23 1.21 10.69 -15.27
C PHE A 23 0.59 10.39 -13.90
N GLY A 24 0.43 9.12 -13.54
CA GLY A 24 -0.23 8.68 -12.30
C GLY A 24 0.72 8.14 -11.24
N GLU A 25 2.00 7.92 -11.58
CA GLU A 25 2.99 7.28 -10.71
C GLU A 25 4.36 8.00 -10.74
N ALA A 26 5.24 7.59 -9.84
CA ALA A 26 6.63 8.04 -9.86
C ALA A 26 7.38 7.55 -11.13
N PRO A 27 8.43 8.26 -11.58
CA PRO A 27 9.27 7.78 -12.66
C PRO A 27 9.91 6.42 -12.33
N ALA A 28 9.91 5.53 -13.31
CA ALA A 28 10.43 4.17 -13.21
C ALA A 28 11.83 4.04 -13.80
N VAL A 29 12.49 2.91 -13.53
CA VAL A 29 13.82 2.58 -14.07
C VAL A 29 13.76 1.19 -14.71
N VAL A 30 13.44 1.14 -16.00
CA VAL A 30 13.19 -0.14 -16.71
C VAL A 30 14.47 -0.77 -17.28
N HIS A 31 15.49 0.03 -17.55
CA HIS A 31 16.75 -0.44 -18.14
C HIS A 31 17.79 -0.73 -17.06
N ILE A 32 17.53 -1.77 -16.26
CA ILE A 32 18.39 -2.16 -15.13
C ILE A 32 19.63 -2.90 -15.62
N PRO A 33 20.86 -2.53 -15.18
CA PRO A 33 22.07 -3.26 -15.53
C PRO A 33 22.02 -4.74 -15.17
N LYS A 34 22.55 -5.60 -16.04
CA LYS A 34 22.52 -7.07 -15.88
C LYS A 34 23.20 -7.54 -14.59
N ASP A 35 24.25 -6.85 -14.16
CA ASP A 35 24.97 -7.20 -12.93
C ASP A 35 24.11 -6.97 -11.68
N GLU A 36 23.25 -5.94 -11.68
CA GLU A 36 22.28 -5.74 -10.60
C GLU A 36 21.22 -6.84 -10.59
N GLN A 37 20.67 -7.18 -11.76
CA GLN A 37 19.70 -8.27 -11.88
C GLN A 37 20.28 -9.61 -11.40
N ARG A 38 21.51 -9.92 -11.81
CA ARG A 38 22.23 -11.12 -11.37
C ARG A 38 22.46 -11.13 -9.86
N THR A 39 22.93 -10.01 -9.31
CA THR A 39 23.19 -9.87 -7.87
C THR A 39 21.90 -10.03 -7.08
N TRP A 40 20.81 -9.39 -7.51
CA TRP A 40 19.48 -9.57 -6.92
C TRP A 40 19.00 -11.03 -7.01
N PHE A 41 19.15 -11.67 -8.17
CA PHE A 41 18.68 -13.04 -8.37
C PHE A 41 19.35 -14.01 -7.39
N TRP A 42 20.66 -13.97 -7.25
CA TRP A 42 21.38 -14.88 -6.35
C TRP A 42 21.09 -14.65 -4.87
N ASN A 43 20.80 -13.40 -4.48
CA ASN A 43 20.55 -13.06 -3.07
C ASN A 43 19.07 -13.14 -2.66
N ILE A 44 18.15 -12.89 -3.60
CA ILE A 44 16.72 -12.73 -3.32
C ILE A 44 15.88 -13.63 -4.25
N GLY A 45 16.06 -13.51 -5.56
CA GLY A 45 15.23 -14.21 -6.55
C GLY A 45 15.23 -15.73 -6.40
N PHE A 46 16.40 -16.32 -6.14
CA PHE A 46 16.54 -17.78 -5.96
C PHE A 46 15.73 -18.29 -4.76
N ARG A 47 15.74 -17.55 -3.64
CA ARG A 47 14.92 -17.88 -2.46
C ARG A 47 13.43 -17.87 -2.80
N TYR A 48 13.01 -16.91 -3.62
CA TYR A 48 11.62 -16.80 -4.06
C TYR A 48 11.21 -18.01 -4.91
N ILE A 49 11.99 -18.36 -5.92
CA ILE A 49 11.76 -19.55 -6.77
C ILE A 49 11.66 -20.82 -5.90
N ARG A 50 12.59 -20.98 -4.95
CA ARG A 50 12.55 -22.11 -4.01
C ARG A 50 11.23 -22.16 -3.23
N ASN A 51 10.74 -21.01 -2.75
CA ASN A 51 9.48 -20.97 -2.02
C ASN A 51 8.29 -21.36 -2.91
N ILE A 52 8.26 -20.91 -4.16
CA ILE A 52 7.20 -21.28 -5.12
C ILE A 52 7.16 -22.80 -5.31
N LEU A 53 8.32 -23.42 -5.52
CA LEU A 53 8.42 -24.84 -5.83
C LEU A 53 8.13 -25.73 -4.61
N PHE A 54 8.54 -25.32 -3.41
CA PHE A 54 8.59 -26.23 -2.25
C PHE A 54 7.70 -25.84 -1.07
N TYR A 55 7.11 -24.64 -1.05
CA TYR A 55 6.30 -24.20 0.10
C TYR A 55 4.84 -24.65 0.03
N TRP A 56 4.33 -24.99 -1.16
CA TRP A 56 2.93 -25.35 -1.38
C TRP A 56 2.40 -26.50 -0.50
N PRO A 57 3.16 -27.56 -0.15
CA PRO A 57 2.62 -28.63 0.71
C PRO A 57 2.31 -28.12 2.12
N LYS A 58 3.19 -27.26 2.65
CA LYS A 58 2.99 -26.61 3.95
C LYS A 58 1.80 -25.65 3.92
N ALA A 59 1.64 -24.89 2.83
CA ALA A 59 0.50 -24.00 2.65
C ALA A 59 -0.82 -24.78 2.57
N ALA A 60 -0.87 -25.86 1.78
CA ALA A 60 -2.04 -26.72 1.64
C ALA A 60 -2.43 -27.37 2.99
N TRP A 61 -1.47 -27.88 3.73
CA TRP A 61 -1.71 -28.43 5.08
C TRP A 61 -2.31 -27.39 6.02
N LYS A 62 -1.76 -26.16 6.03
CA LYS A 62 -2.28 -25.08 6.88
C LYS A 62 -3.69 -24.66 6.47
N ALA A 63 -3.96 -24.57 5.17
CA ALA A 63 -5.29 -24.24 4.65
C ALA A 63 -6.32 -25.31 5.05
N TRP A 64 -5.94 -26.59 5.02
CA TRP A 64 -6.79 -27.69 5.46
C TRP A 64 -7.10 -27.63 6.97
N GLN A 65 -6.13 -27.24 7.80
CA GLN A 65 -6.32 -27.13 9.25
C GLN A 65 -7.19 -25.94 9.68
N LYS A 66 -7.23 -24.86 8.88
CA LYS A 66 -7.99 -23.64 9.18
C LYS A 66 -8.82 -23.22 7.95
N PRO A 67 -9.96 -23.91 7.69
CA PRO A 67 -10.75 -23.68 6.48
C PRO A 67 -11.63 -22.42 6.56
N THR A 68 -11.71 -21.76 7.73
CA THR A 68 -12.59 -20.62 7.97
C THR A 68 -11.78 -19.37 8.31
N TRP A 69 -12.40 -18.22 8.06
CA TRP A 69 -11.90 -16.94 8.55
C TRP A 69 -12.02 -16.89 10.09
N GLU A 70 -11.13 -16.10 10.72
CA GLU A 70 -11.16 -15.88 12.16
C GLU A 70 -12.07 -14.69 12.44
N ILE A 71 -13.04 -14.85 13.36
CA ILE A 71 -13.84 -13.73 13.87
C ILE A 71 -12.88 -12.79 14.59
N LEU A 72 -12.97 -11.50 14.25
CA LEU A 72 -12.05 -10.49 14.74
C LEU A 72 -12.72 -9.69 15.84
N ASP A 73 -12.38 -9.96 17.09
CA ASP A 73 -12.88 -9.20 18.24
C ASP A 73 -12.57 -7.70 18.09
N ASP A 74 -13.44 -6.83 18.60
CA ASP A 74 -13.30 -5.37 18.48
C ASP A 74 -11.97 -4.88 19.07
N GLU A 75 -11.55 -5.46 20.20
CA GLU A 75 -10.26 -5.16 20.82
C GLU A 75 -9.10 -5.51 19.88
N VAL A 76 -9.13 -6.70 19.28
CA VAL A 76 -8.08 -7.14 18.35
C VAL A 76 -8.08 -6.28 17.09
N PHE A 77 -9.25 -5.96 16.54
CA PHE A 77 -9.38 -5.03 15.41
C PHE A 77 -8.72 -3.68 15.71
N CYS A 78 -9.10 -3.06 16.84
CA CYS A 78 -8.56 -1.78 17.28
C CYS A 78 -7.05 -1.84 17.54
N GLU A 79 -6.55 -2.92 18.14
CA GLU A 79 -5.11 -3.12 18.34
C GLU A 79 -4.36 -3.26 17.02
N GLN A 80 -4.90 -4.02 16.06
CA GLN A 80 -4.29 -4.16 14.73
C GLN A 80 -4.23 -2.83 14.00
N ILE A 81 -5.27 -2.00 14.07
CA ILE A 81 -5.21 -0.66 13.47
C ILE A 81 -4.20 0.22 14.21
N TYR A 82 -4.27 0.29 15.53
CA TYR A 82 -3.54 1.30 16.29
C TYR A 82 -2.05 0.98 16.53
N LYS A 83 -1.69 -0.29 16.71
CA LYS A 83 -0.32 -0.69 17.09
C LYS A 83 0.55 -1.10 15.91
N THR A 84 0.04 -1.00 14.69
CA THR A 84 0.75 -1.41 13.47
C THR A 84 0.89 -0.22 12.50
N PRO A 85 1.55 -0.38 11.34
CA PRO A 85 1.58 0.67 10.32
C PRO A 85 0.21 1.15 9.83
N LEU A 86 -0.87 0.40 10.11
CA LEU A 86 -2.25 0.79 9.80
C LEU A 86 -2.71 2.04 10.56
N ALA A 87 -2.02 2.42 11.64
CA ALA A 87 -2.35 3.61 12.44
C ALA A 87 -2.26 4.90 11.60
N LYS A 88 -1.52 4.87 10.48
CA LYS A 88 -1.45 5.95 9.50
C LYS A 88 -2.79 6.26 8.83
N PHE A 89 -3.77 5.35 8.92
CA PHE A 89 -5.10 5.53 8.36
C PHE A 89 -6.08 6.16 9.34
N LEU A 90 -5.67 6.44 10.58
CA LEU A 90 -6.47 7.22 11.52
C LEU A 90 -6.43 8.70 11.13
N ASN A 91 -7.44 9.11 10.35
CA ASN A 91 -7.57 10.49 9.90
C ASN A 91 -8.46 11.28 10.88
N PRO A 92 -7.95 12.33 11.56
CA PRO A 92 -8.77 13.16 12.44
C PRO A 92 -9.72 14.09 11.68
N THR A 93 -9.51 14.29 10.38
CA THR A 93 -10.43 15.04 9.52
C THR A 93 -11.51 14.10 9.01
N ILE A 94 -12.74 14.32 9.49
CA ILE A 94 -13.93 13.60 9.01
C ILE A 94 -14.51 14.42 7.86
N ASP A 95 -14.47 13.91 6.65
CA ASP A 95 -14.98 14.62 5.45
C ASP A 95 -16.51 14.85 5.53
N PRO A 96 -17.06 15.90 4.89
CA PRO A 96 -18.47 16.29 5.07
C PRO A 96 -19.50 15.19 4.78
N ASP A 97 -19.23 14.34 3.79
CA ASP A 97 -20.09 13.20 3.45
C ASP A 97 -20.09 12.14 4.55
N LEU A 98 -18.92 11.87 5.15
CA LEU A 98 -18.78 10.97 6.29
C LEU A 98 -19.37 11.56 7.57
N GLN A 99 -19.33 12.89 7.76
CA GLN A 99 -20.02 13.55 8.87
C GLN A 99 -21.53 13.31 8.80
N GLU A 100 -22.11 13.35 7.60
CA GLU A 100 -23.54 13.06 7.42
C GLU A 100 -23.85 11.57 7.64
N ILE A 101 -23.01 10.66 7.13
CA ILE A 101 -23.15 9.21 7.34
C ILE A 101 -23.10 8.85 8.83
N PHE A 102 -22.15 9.42 9.57
CA PHE A 102 -21.91 9.12 10.99
C PHE A 102 -22.59 10.09 11.96
N LYS A 103 -23.58 10.85 11.48
CA LYS A 103 -24.19 11.95 12.23
C LYS A 103 -24.73 11.53 13.60
N SER A 104 -25.38 10.37 13.69
CA SER A 104 -25.90 9.85 14.97
C SER A 104 -24.78 9.54 15.95
N GLN A 105 -23.73 8.84 15.51
CA GLN A 105 -22.59 8.48 16.37
C GLN A 105 -21.77 9.71 16.77
N LEU A 106 -21.68 10.72 15.89
CA LEU A 106 -21.01 11.98 16.19
C LEU A 106 -21.84 12.91 17.09
N ALA A 107 -23.17 12.79 17.12
CA ALA A 107 -24.02 13.55 18.02
C ALA A 107 -23.85 13.09 19.48
N GLU A 108 -23.57 11.81 19.69
CA GLU A 108 -23.33 11.19 21.01
C GLU A 108 -21.86 11.24 21.43
N ARG A 109 -21.03 12.06 20.75
CA ARG A 109 -19.60 12.05 20.95
C ARG A 109 -19.18 12.52 22.33
N ASP A 110 -18.20 11.85 22.90
CA ASP A 110 -17.47 12.34 24.07
C ASP A 110 -16.64 13.56 23.64
N PRO A 111 -16.90 14.77 24.18
CA PRO A 111 -16.18 15.98 23.81
C PRO A 111 -14.68 15.92 24.15
N GLU A 112 -14.28 15.08 25.11
CA GLU A 112 -12.87 14.93 25.50
C GLU A 112 -12.13 13.90 24.62
N ALA A 113 -12.86 13.10 23.85
CA ALA A 113 -12.26 12.09 22.98
C ALA A 113 -11.89 12.66 21.61
N THR A 114 -10.79 12.16 21.04
CA THR A 114 -10.45 12.42 19.64
C THR A 114 -11.12 11.39 18.75
N TYR A 115 -11.83 11.84 17.71
CA TYR A 115 -12.47 10.98 16.72
C TYR A 115 -11.62 10.88 15.46
N PHE A 116 -11.65 9.70 14.85
CA PHE A 116 -10.92 9.39 13.63
C PHE A 116 -11.83 8.65 12.66
N VAL A 117 -11.59 8.82 11.37
CA VAL A 117 -12.08 7.89 10.35
C VAL A 117 -10.91 7.18 9.69
N ALA A 118 -11.05 5.87 9.51
CA ALA A 118 -10.26 5.13 8.55
C ALA A 118 -11.10 4.86 7.30
N ASP A 119 -10.75 5.55 6.21
CA ASP A 119 -11.43 5.47 4.92
C ASP A 119 -10.74 4.46 3.98
N PHE A 120 -11.47 3.45 3.54
CA PHE A 120 -11.02 2.39 2.64
C PHE A 120 -11.79 2.38 1.31
N ARG A 121 -12.29 3.54 0.86
CA ARG A 121 -12.94 3.73 -0.45
C ARG A 121 -12.09 3.35 -1.65
N CYS A 122 -10.76 3.28 -1.51
CA CYS A 122 -9.92 2.75 -2.58
C CYS A 122 -10.37 1.34 -3.05
N MET A 123 -10.98 0.54 -2.17
CA MET A 123 -11.53 -0.78 -2.51
C MET A 123 -12.64 -0.77 -3.56
N GLU A 124 -13.32 0.37 -3.80
CA GLU A 124 -14.35 0.49 -4.86
C GLU A 124 -13.79 0.18 -6.25
N ARG A 125 -12.47 0.33 -6.44
CA ARG A 125 -11.79 0.08 -7.70
C ARG A 125 -11.40 -1.38 -7.90
N VAL A 126 -11.56 -2.24 -6.89
CA VAL A 126 -11.18 -3.65 -6.96
C VAL A 126 -12.32 -4.44 -7.59
N VAL A 127 -12.05 -5.03 -8.75
CA VAL A 127 -12.95 -5.99 -9.39
C VAL A 127 -12.60 -7.39 -8.91
N PRO A 128 -13.43 -8.05 -8.08
CA PRO A 128 -13.07 -9.36 -7.54
C PRO A 128 -13.17 -10.46 -8.61
N PHE A 129 -12.38 -11.52 -8.46
CA PHE A 129 -12.56 -12.77 -9.20
C PHE A 129 -13.93 -13.38 -8.88
N LYS A 130 -14.44 -14.19 -9.82
CA LYS A 130 -15.72 -14.88 -9.65
C LYS A 130 -15.76 -15.68 -8.34
N GLY A 131 -16.77 -15.40 -7.51
CA GLY A 131 -16.98 -16.07 -6.23
C GLY A 131 -16.22 -15.46 -5.05
N LEU A 132 -15.42 -14.41 -5.29
CA LEU A 132 -14.85 -13.57 -4.24
C LEU A 132 -15.67 -12.29 -4.08
N TYR A 133 -15.59 -11.71 -2.89
CA TYR A 133 -16.32 -10.51 -2.51
C TYR A 133 -15.35 -9.52 -1.88
N VAL A 134 -15.53 -8.26 -2.24
CA VAL A 134 -14.82 -7.11 -1.67
C VAL A 134 -15.88 -6.06 -1.35
N ALA A 135 -15.59 -5.21 -0.38
CA ALA A 135 -16.41 -4.07 -0.06
C ALA A 135 -15.52 -2.90 0.36
N SER A 136 -15.89 -1.70 -0.04
CA SER A 136 -15.29 -0.50 0.47
C SER A 136 -15.98 -0.09 1.76
N THR A 137 -15.19 0.45 2.70
CA THR A 137 -15.68 0.76 4.04
C THR A 137 -15.11 2.06 4.56
N ALA A 138 -15.86 2.71 5.45
CA ALA A 138 -15.36 3.77 6.31
C ALA A 138 -15.61 3.36 7.76
N VAL A 139 -14.60 3.53 8.61
CA VAL A 139 -14.64 3.10 10.01
C VAL A 139 -14.54 4.31 10.92
N LEU A 140 -15.55 4.53 11.77
CA LEU A 140 -15.53 5.56 12.79
C LEU A 140 -14.94 4.99 14.08
N MET A 141 -13.92 5.67 14.61
CA MET A 141 -13.23 5.29 15.84
C MET A 141 -13.03 6.52 16.74
N SER A 142 -12.84 6.29 18.03
CA SER A 142 -12.41 7.34 18.95
C SER A 142 -11.32 6.86 19.90
N ARG A 143 -10.58 7.83 20.44
CA ARG A 143 -9.60 7.61 21.49
C ARG A 143 -9.86 8.61 22.62
N PRO A 144 -10.22 8.16 23.83
CA PRO A 144 -10.53 9.05 24.96
C PRO A 144 -9.37 9.95 25.37
N GLN A 145 -8.14 9.43 25.31
CA GLN A 145 -6.93 10.19 25.61
C GLN A 145 -5.73 9.55 24.90
N GLU A 146 -4.69 10.35 24.63
CA GLU A 146 -3.42 9.83 24.13
C GLU A 146 -2.88 8.70 25.03
N GLY A 147 -2.42 7.61 24.41
CA GLY A 147 -1.96 6.39 25.11
C GLY A 147 -3.07 5.44 25.58
N LYS A 148 -4.35 5.79 25.44
CA LYS A 148 -5.48 4.87 25.71
C LYS A 148 -5.85 4.05 24.47
N LYS A 149 -6.62 2.98 24.71
CA LYS A 149 -7.12 2.08 23.65
C LYS A 149 -8.03 2.84 22.70
N LEU A 150 -8.02 2.41 21.45
CA LEU A 150 -8.94 2.86 20.42
C LEU A 150 -10.28 2.15 20.59
N ASN A 151 -11.37 2.89 20.47
CA ASN A 151 -12.73 2.37 20.44
C ASN A 151 -13.25 2.44 19.01
N ILE A 152 -13.95 1.41 18.57
CA ILE A 152 -14.65 1.38 17.29
C ILE A 152 -16.13 1.62 17.54
N HIS A 153 -16.76 2.48 16.74
CA HIS A 153 -18.16 2.88 16.92
C HIS A 153 -19.05 2.35 15.81
N ALA A 154 -18.62 2.51 14.55
CA ALA A 154 -19.41 2.11 13.41
C ALA A 154 -18.54 1.82 12.18
N ILE A 155 -19.08 0.98 11.28
CA ILE A 155 -18.51 0.69 9.97
C ILE A 155 -19.61 0.94 8.94
N TYR A 156 -19.34 1.86 8.02
CA TYR A 156 -20.18 2.07 6.85
C TYR A 156 -19.67 1.23 5.69
N VAL A 157 -20.57 0.53 5.00
CA VAL A 157 -20.29 -0.27 3.79
C VAL A 157 -20.93 0.43 2.58
N PHE A 158 -20.12 0.97 1.66
CA PHE A 158 -20.64 1.87 0.62
C PHE A 158 -21.54 1.17 -0.39
N GLU A 159 -21.20 -0.07 -0.77
CA GLU A 159 -21.95 -0.82 -1.80
C GLU A 159 -23.39 -1.13 -1.36
N THR A 160 -23.58 -1.37 -0.06
CA THR A 160 -24.90 -1.72 0.52
C THR A 160 -25.56 -0.55 1.23
N LYS A 161 -24.82 0.55 1.45
CA LYS A 161 -25.21 1.71 2.26
C LYS A 161 -25.61 1.34 3.69
N LEU A 162 -25.11 0.23 4.20
CA LEU A 162 -25.36 -0.21 5.57
C LEU A 162 -24.37 0.49 6.50
N LEU A 163 -24.92 1.11 7.55
CA LEU A 163 -24.19 1.56 8.71
C LEU A 163 -24.34 0.48 9.78
N LEU A 164 -23.24 -0.16 10.15
CA LEU A 164 -23.21 -1.27 11.08
C LEU A 164 -22.52 -0.85 12.38
N GLU A 165 -23.02 -1.35 13.49
CA GLU A 165 -22.58 -1.09 14.87
C GLU A 165 -22.38 -2.42 15.62
N PRO A 166 -21.71 -2.44 16.78
CA PRO A 166 -21.41 -3.67 17.51
C PRO A 166 -22.63 -4.57 17.80
N GLN A 167 -23.82 -3.97 17.97
CA GLN A 167 -25.08 -4.69 18.20
C GLN A 167 -25.60 -5.48 16.98
N ASP A 168 -25.07 -5.26 15.77
CA ASP A 168 -25.52 -5.92 14.54
C ASP A 168 -24.94 -7.35 14.37
N GLY A 169 -24.22 -7.86 15.37
CA GLY A 169 -23.81 -9.26 15.47
C GLY A 169 -22.94 -9.72 14.29
N GLN A 170 -23.38 -10.74 13.55
CA GLN A 170 -22.56 -11.32 12.47
C GLN A 170 -22.28 -10.35 11.32
N ALA A 171 -23.18 -9.39 11.06
CA ALA A 171 -22.95 -8.37 10.06
C ALA A 171 -21.78 -7.45 10.47
N TRP A 172 -21.70 -7.11 11.76
CA TRP A 172 -20.58 -6.36 12.34
C TRP A 172 -19.25 -7.10 12.21
N ASP A 173 -19.22 -8.39 12.52
CA ASP A 173 -18.02 -9.23 12.37
C ASP A 173 -17.52 -9.30 10.92
N LEU A 174 -18.44 -9.40 9.97
CA LEU A 174 -18.12 -9.38 8.55
C LEU A 174 -17.62 -8.01 8.09
N ALA A 175 -18.23 -6.93 8.57
CA ALA A 175 -17.82 -5.56 8.26
C ALA A 175 -16.38 -5.26 8.71
N LYS A 176 -15.99 -5.73 9.91
CA LYS A 176 -14.60 -5.65 10.40
C LYS A 176 -13.62 -6.37 9.47
N ASN A 177 -14.01 -7.51 8.89
CA ASN A 177 -13.17 -8.23 7.94
C ASN A 177 -12.97 -7.44 6.63
N PHE A 178 -14.03 -6.83 6.09
CA PHE A 178 -13.91 -5.96 4.92
C PHE A 178 -13.08 -4.71 5.21
N ALA A 179 -13.23 -4.11 6.38
CA ALA A 179 -12.40 -2.99 6.82
C ALA A 179 -10.93 -3.39 6.93
N MET A 180 -10.61 -4.55 7.51
CA MET A 180 -9.23 -5.04 7.61
C MET A 180 -8.63 -5.40 6.24
N MET A 181 -9.45 -5.95 5.34
CA MET A 181 -9.07 -6.15 3.93
C MET A 181 -8.73 -4.81 3.27
N GLY A 182 -9.60 -3.81 3.39
CA GLY A 182 -9.36 -2.46 2.87
C GLY A 182 -8.10 -1.81 3.44
N ALA A 183 -7.87 -1.94 4.75
CA ALA A 183 -6.65 -1.48 5.41
C ALA A 183 -5.40 -2.16 4.82
N THR A 184 -5.45 -3.48 4.62
CA THR A 184 -4.36 -4.27 4.06
C THR A 184 -4.05 -3.88 2.62
N TYR A 185 -5.07 -3.67 1.79
CA TYR A 185 -4.89 -3.25 0.40
C TYR A 185 -4.32 -1.83 0.34
N ARG A 186 -4.87 -0.91 1.12
CA ARG A 186 -4.40 0.48 1.16
C ARG A 186 -2.94 0.56 1.59
N ILE A 187 -2.52 -0.19 2.61
CA ILE A 187 -1.11 -0.17 3.03
C ILE A 187 -0.20 -0.76 1.95
N LEU A 188 -0.57 -1.88 1.33
CA LEU A 188 0.28 -2.58 0.37
C LEU A 188 0.34 -1.90 -1.01
N LEU A 189 -0.78 -1.32 -1.45
CA LEU A 189 -0.97 -0.88 -2.84
C LEU A 189 -1.18 0.63 -2.98
N SER A 190 -1.46 1.39 -1.91
CA SER A 190 -1.54 2.85 -2.00
C SER A 190 -0.41 3.53 -1.24
N THR A 191 -0.12 3.11 -0.01
CA THR A 191 0.88 3.80 0.84
C THR A 191 2.29 3.27 0.67
N HIS A 192 2.47 1.94 0.65
CA HIS A 192 3.78 1.32 0.51
C HIS A 192 4.48 1.67 -0.81
N PRO A 193 3.80 1.72 -1.97
CA PRO A 193 4.43 2.10 -3.24
C PRO A 193 5.12 3.47 -3.22
N ILE A 194 4.53 4.45 -2.52
CA ILE A 194 5.08 5.81 -2.38
C ILE A 194 6.41 5.80 -1.62
N LEU A 195 6.64 4.80 -0.76
CA LEU A 195 7.90 4.63 -0.04
C LEU A 195 8.96 3.86 -0.84
N HIS A 196 8.58 3.22 -1.94
CA HIS A 196 9.45 2.38 -2.75
C HIS A 196 9.86 3.06 -4.05
N PHE A 197 8.90 3.28 -4.94
CA PHE A 197 9.18 3.58 -6.34
C PHE A 197 9.80 4.96 -6.59
N PRO A 198 9.49 6.03 -5.83
CA PRO A 198 10.17 7.31 -6.01
C PRO A 198 11.69 7.24 -5.79
N PHE A 199 12.15 6.32 -4.94
CA PHE A 199 13.57 6.18 -4.65
C PHE A 199 14.35 5.48 -5.76
N ASP A 200 13.69 4.82 -6.72
CA ASP A 200 14.39 4.26 -7.89
C ASP A 200 15.02 5.35 -8.74
N THR A 201 14.35 6.52 -8.84
CA THR A 201 14.91 7.70 -9.49
C THR A 201 16.17 8.19 -8.77
N VAL A 202 16.12 8.31 -7.44
CA VAL A 202 17.26 8.74 -6.63
C VAL A 202 18.42 7.74 -6.76
N ASN A 203 18.11 6.44 -6.74
CA ASN A 203 19.05 5.35 -6.91
C ASN A 203 19.74 5.40 -8.28
N ALA A 204 18.96 5.48 -9.36
CA ALA A 204 19.46 5.52 -10.72
C ALA A 204 20.36 6.75 -10.96
N ILE A 205 19.93 7.93 -10.53
CA ILE A 205 20.73 9.16 -10.65
C ILE A 205 22.03 9.04 -9.83
N THR A 206 21.95 8.53 -8.60
CA THR A 206 23.14 8.33 -7.74
C THR A 206 24.16 7.44 -8.44
N LYS A 207 23.73 6.28 -8.96
CA LYS A 207 24.61 5.30 -9.60
C LYS A 207 25.21 5.79 -10.92
N THR A 208 24.52 6.67 -11.61
CA THR A 208 24.91 7.10 -12.97
C THR A 208 25.67 8.43 -12.98
N ALA A 209 25.24 9.40 -12.17
CA ALA A 209 25.76 10.77 -12.22
C ALA A 209 26.91 11.03 -11.24
N LEU A 210 27.05 10.25 -10.17
CA LEU A 210 28.08 10.46 -9.15
C LEU A 210 29.29 9.53 -9.36
N PRO A 211 30.53 10.03 -9.24
CA PRO A 211 31.72 9.19 -9.13
C PRO A 211 31.63 8.23 -7.93
N VAL A 212 32.20 7.04 -8.04
CA VAL A 212 32.15 6.02 -6.96
C VAL A 212 32.92 6.43 -5.70
N ASP A 213 33.85 7.36 -5.82
CA ASP A 213 34.63 7.92 -4.71
C ASP A 213 33.92 9.09 -4.00
N ASN A 214 32.84 9.62 -4.60
CA ASN A 214 32.03 10.70 -4.03
C ASN A 214 31.37 10.29 -2.69
N THR A 215 31.37 11.21 -1.71
CA THR A 215 30.81 10.96 -0.37
C THR A 215 29.33 10.61 -0.39
N ILE A 216 28.53 11.30 -1.21
CA ILE A 216 27.08 11.04 -1.33
C ILE A 216 26.84 9.69 -1.98
N PHE A 217 27.63 9.32 -3.00
CA PHE A 217 27.56 7.98 -3.60
C PHE A 217 27.80 6.90 -2.55
N LYS A 218 28.90 7.00 -1.78
CA LYS A 218 29.26 6.03 -0.74
C LYS A 218 28.21 5.91 0.36
N LEU A 219 27.56 7.02 0.71
CA LEU A 219 26.49 7.05 1.68
C LEU A 219 25.24 6.34 1.14
N LEU A 220 24.77 6.70 -0.05
CA LEU A 220 23.48 6.27 -0.57
C LEU A 220 23.49 4.87 -1.20
N TYR A 221 24.57 4.51 -1.90
CA TYR A 221 24.68 3.23 -2.63
C TYR A 221 24.31 1.99 -1.80
N PRO A 222 24.79 1.78 -0.56
CA PRO A 222 24.42 0.60 0.23
C PRO A 222 22.92 0.59 0.63
N HIS A 223 22.28 1.75 0.78
CA HIS A 223 20.85 1.85 1.11
C HIS A 223 19.92 1.54 -0.07
N PHE A 224 20.48 1.50 -1.28
CA PHE A 224 19.74 1.25 -2.51
C PHE A 224 20.09 -0.09 -3.16
N GLN A 225 20.82 -0.94 -2.46
CA GLN A 225 21.14 -2.27 -2.94
C GLN A 225 19.83 -3.04 -3.18
N PHE A 226 19.74 -3.72 -4.31
CA PHE A 226 18.61 -4.56 -4.74
C PHE A 226 17.30 -3.84 -5.12
N THR A 227 17.14 -2.55 -4.82
CA THR A 227 15.81 -1.91 -4.96
C THR A 227 15.33 -1.83 -6.40
N LEU A 228 16.20 -1.48 -7.37
CA LEU A 228 15.81 -1.37 -8.78
C LEU A 228 15.19 -2.68 -9.29
N THR A 229 15.92 -3.80 -9.15
CA THR A 229 15.43 -5.10 -9.62
C THR A 229 14.22 -5.58 -8.84
N LEU A 230 14.16 -5.32 -7.53
CA LEU A 230 13.02 -5.68 -6.71
C LEU A 230 11.75 -4.95 -7.18
N ASN A 231 11.81 -3.63 -7.33
CA ASN A 231 10.67 -2.81 -7.68
C ASN A 231 10.20 -3.09 -9.12
N ASP A 232 11.13 -3.24 -10.08
CA ASP A 232 10.82 -3.71 -11.44
C ASP A 232 10.16 -5.10 -11.44
N SER A 233 10.66 -6.03 -10.63
CA SER A 233 10.03 -7.36 -10.50
C SER A 233 8.62 -7.30 -9.89
N VAL A 234 8.33 -6.33 -9.01
CA VAL A 234 7.00 -6.14 -8.43
C VAL A 234 6.05 -5.50 -9.44
N LEU A 235 6.50 -4.59 -10.28
CA LEU A 235 5.63 -3.89 -11.22
C LEU A 235 5.40 -4.70 -12.51
N GLU A 236 6.44 -5.34 -13.02
CA GLU A 236 6.46 -5.83 -14.40
C GLU A 236 6.48 -7.37 -14.52
N SER A 237 6.82 -8.10 -13.45
CA SER A 237 6.87 -9.57 -13.53
C SER A 237 5.49 -10.21 -13.55
N LYS A 238 5.32 -11.24 -14.39
CA LYS A 238 4.13 -12.12 -14.39
C LYS A 238 3.99 -12.96 -13.11
N SER A 239 5.07 -13.09 -12.33
CA SER A 239 5.03 -13.74 -11.02
C SER A 239 4.83 -12.72 -9.90
N SER A 240 4.54 -11.46 -10.20
CA SER A 240 4.34 -10.44 -9.19
C SER A 240 3.05 -10.68 -8.38
N PRO A 241 3.05 -10.37 -7.07
CA PRO A 241 1.81 -10.24 -6.32
C PRO A 241 0.79 -9.30 -6.96
N VAL A 242 1.23 -8.23 -7.66
CA VAL A 242 0.34 -7.25 -8.32
C VAL A 242 -0.25 -7.81 -9.61
N TYR A 243 0.52 -8.61 -10.37
CA TYR A 243 -0.04 -9.39 -11.50
C TYR A 243 -1.13 -10.35 -11.02
N ASN A 244 -0.95 -10.88 -9.80
CA ASN A 244 -1.93 -11.64 -9.04
C ASN A 244 -2.48 -12.90 -9.76
N ASP A 245 -1.63 -13.59 -10.52
CA ASP A 245 -1.99 -14.89 -11.13
C ASP A 245 -2.19 -15.96 -10.04
N GLN A 246 -3.45 -16.33 -9.84
CA GLN A 246 -3.92 -17.26 -8.82
C GLN A 246 -3.32 -18.68 -8.90
N LYS A 247 -2.55 -18.99 -9.96
CA LYS A 247 -1.74 -20.22 -10.02
C LYS A 247 -0.58 -20.20 -9.02
N TYR A 248 -0.20 -19.04 -8.53
CA TYR A 248 0.92 -18.90 -7.60
C TYR A 248 0.46 -18.92 -6.13
N PRO A 249 1.20 -19.55 -5.22
CA PRO A 249 0.78 -19.72 -3.82
C PRO A 249 0.86 -18.45 -2.97
N PHE A 250 1.37 -17.34 -3.51
CA PHE A 250 1.60 -16.07 -2.80
C PHE A 250 0.72 -14.93 -3.33
N THR A 251 -0.17 -15.19 -4.29
CA THR A 251 -1.13 -14.22 -4.83
C THR A 251 -2.36 -14.20 -3.94
N GLY A 252 -2.41 -13.21 -3.06
CA GLY A 252 -3.44 -13.10 -2.01
C GLY A 252 -4.51 -12.04 -2.27
N PHE A 253 -4.46 -11.34 -3.41
CA PHE A 253 -5.46 -10.33 -3.71
C PHE A 253 -6.68 -10.95 -4.41
N CYS A 254 -7.81 -10.28 -4.27
CA CYS A 254 -9.13 -10.77 -4.65
C CYS A 254 -9.47 -10.43 -6.10
N GLY A 255 -8.66 -9.63 -6.81
CA GLY A 255 -8.93 -9.16 -8.18
C GLY A 255 -7.71 -9.21 -9.09
N PRO A 256 -7.88 -9.03 -10.41
CA PRO A 256 -6.78 -9.02 -11.37
C PRO A 256 -5.98 -7.72 -11.29
N GLN A 257 -4.79 -7.73 -11.91
CA GLN A 257 -3.84 -6.61 -11.94
C GLN A 257 -4.48 -5.25 -12.27
N GLU A 258 -5.38 -5.19 -13.27
CA GLU A 258 -5.97 -3.95 -13.76
C GLU A 258 -6.64 -3.15 -12.64
N GLY A 259 -7.45 -3.79 -11.78
CA GLY A 259 -8.06 -3.13 -10.64
C GLY A 259 -7.05 -2.79 -9.53
N LEU A 260 -6.06 -3.65 -9.30
CA LEU A 260 -5.07 -3.46 -8.25
C LEU A 260 -4.12 -2.27 -8.52
N LEU A 261 -3.74 -2.04 -9.79
CA LEU A 261 -2.88 -0.92 -10.16
C LEU A 261 -3.55 0.43 -9.92
N THR A 262 -4.88 0.53 -10.04
CA THR A 262 -5.59 1.78 -9.73
C THR A 262 -5.49 2.20 -8.25
N LEU A 263 -5.10 1.27 -7.36
CA LEU A 263 -4.84 1.56 -5.95
C LEU A 263 -3.50 2.29 -5.76
N LEU A 264 -2.52 2.06 -6.66
CA LEU A 264 -1.25 2.81 -6.68
C LEU A 264 -1.54 4.26 -7.04
N GLU A 265 -2.33 4.48 -8.09
CA GLU A 265 -2.79 5.80 -8.49
C GLU A 265 -3.50 6.53 -7.34
N SER A 266 -4.38 5.85 -6.60
CA SER A 266 -5.07 6.43 -5.43
C SER A 266 -4.08 6.93 -4.36
N GLY A 267 -2.91 6.29 -4.23
CA GLY A 267 -1.84 6.75 -3.35
C GLY A 267 -1.08 7.96 -3.89
N TYR A 268 -0.78 7.98 -5.20
CA TYR A 268 0.00 9.05 -5.83
C TYR A 268 -0.83 10.31 -6.13
N ALA A 269 -1.89 10.13 -6.92
CA ALA A 269 -2.77 11.20 -7.35
C ALA A 269 -3.71 11.67 -6.24
N GLY A 270 -3.98 10.81 -5.25
CA GLY A 270 -4.99 11.05 -4.22
C GLY A 270 -6.41 10.81 -4.74
N ILE A 271 -7.40 11.09 -3.89
CA ILE A 271 -8.83 11.08 -4.26
C ILE A 271 -9.38 12.48 -3.98
N GLU A 272 -9.93 13.13 -5.00
CA GLU A 272 -10.45 14.48 -4.87
C GLU A 272 -11.58 14.55 -3.84
N GLY A 273 -11.53 15.56 -2.97
CA GLY A 273 -12.50 15.74 -1.88
C GLY A 273 -12.36 14.75 -0.72
N ASN A 274 -11.37 13.85 -0.73
CA ASN A 274 -11.15 12.88 0.33
C ASN A 274 -9.84 13.17 1.09
N SER A 275 -9.95 13.61 2.34
CA SER A 275 -8.79 13.97 3.16
C SER A 275 -7.90 12.78 3.52
N SER A 276 -8.43 11.56 3.44
CA SER A 276 -7.66 10.33 3.69
C SER A 276 -6.73 9.96 2.53
N TYR A 277 -6.93 10.51 1.34
CA TYR A 277 -6.10 10.24 0.16
C TYR A 277 -5.54 11.55 -0.41
N PRO A 278 -4.61 12.21 0.30
CA PRO A 278 -3.99 13.42 -0.19
C PRO A 278 -3.14 13.12 -1.43
N SER A 279 -3.18 14.03 -2.40
CA SER A 279 -2.31 13.95 -3.57
C SER A 279 -0.86 14.26 -3.19
N VAL A 280 0.06 13.33 -3.46
CA VAL A 280 1.51 13.60 -3.36
C VAL A 280 2.08 14.23 -4.63
N LEU A 281 1.33 14.15 -5.75
CA LEU A 281 1.68 14.82 -7.01
C LEU A 281 1.46 16.35 -6.96
N ARG A 282 0.60 16.85 -6.05
CA ARG A 282 0.32 18.29 -5.88
C ARG A 282 1.43 19.10 -5.20
N LEU A 283 2.53 18.49 -4.75
CA LEU A 283 3.71 19.24 -4.29
C LEU A 283 4.37 20.11 -5.38
N ARG A 284 3.89 20.07 -6.63
CA ARG A 284 4.35 20.91 -7.74
C ARG A 284 3.57 22.23 -7.95
N SER A 285 2.46 22.50 -7.24
CA SER A 285 1.74 23.78 -7.43
C SER A 285 2.24 24.92 -6.54
N LEU A 286 3.12 24.65 -5.56
CA LEU A 286 3.73 25.71 -4.73
C LEU A 286 4.89 26.46 -5.41
N SER A 287 5.28 26.08 -6.63
CA SER A 287 6.30 26.80 -7.41
C SER A 287 5.73 27.74 -8.48
N ALA A 288 4.40 27.89 -8.58
CA ALA A 288 3.74 28.77 -9.54
C ALA A 288 3.34 30.15 -8.96
N GLU A 289 3.48 30.35 -7.65
CA GLU A 289 3.23 31.65 -6.98
C GLU A 289 4.52 32.35 -6.52
N LEU A 290 5.70 31.84 -6.92
CA LEU A 290 7.02 32.41 -6.59
C LEU A 290 7.91 32.67 -7.80
N LEU A 291 7.32 32.84 -8.99
CA LEU A 291 7.96 33.43 -10.18
C LEU A 291 7.06 34.54 -10.73
#